data_AF-A0A8X6RBV3-F1
#
_entry.id   AF-A0A8X6RBV3-F1
#
_cell.length_a   1.000
_cell.length_b   1.000
_cell.length_c   1.000
_cell.angle_alpha   90.00
_cell.angle_beta   90.00
_cell.angle_gamma   90.00
#
_symmetry.space_group_name_H-M   'P 1'
#
loop_
_entity.id
_entity.type
_entity.pdbx_description
1 polymer ?
#
loop_
_entity_poly.entity_id
_entity_poly.type
_entity_poly.pdbx_seq_one_letter_code
_entity_poly.pdbx_strand_id
1 'polypeptide(L)'
;MKEDEKVSHLMKGVAEDIYQALLTREINDTASFIKWCNYIEDMKQKRVGRPRFERLPNVVPVASLTDETDLVSLIRTIEREEVHRLVNQTQESLDSDPQSLEEIVQDGVERVLAPVSTKPTETRPRPTYAAVTRKYRAPVQKFPPEPRKTDVWRTADNRPVCFHCGRPRHVMRYCRERKFCLLMPRALC
;
A
#
# COMPACT_ATOMS: atom_id res chain seq x y z
N MET A 1 -53.25 -9.50 -0.37
CA MET A 1 -51.84 -9.83 -0.58
C MET A 1 -51.39 -10.84 0.46
N LYS A 2 -50.85 -11.97 -0.01
CA LYS A 2 -50.20 -12.96 0.86
C LYS A 2 -48.88 -12.40 1.40
N GLU A 3 -48.37 -12.95 2.49
CA GLU A 3 -47.12 -12.47 3.11
C GLU A 3 -45.92 -12.62 2.17
N ASP A 4 -45.86 -13.73 1.42
CA ASP A 4 -44.84 -13.95 0.39
C ASP A 4 -44.84 -12.89 -0.72
N GLU A 5 -46.03 -12.43 -1.14
CA GLU A 5 -46.17 -11.36 -2.13
C GLU A 5 -45.67 -10.02 -1.58
N LYS A 6 -45.91 -9.77 -0.28
CA LYS A 6 -45.39 -8.57 0.40
C LYS A 6 -43.87 -8.61 0.50
N VAL A 7 -43.29 -9.75 0.90
CA VAL A 7 -41.83 -9.92 0.98
C VAL A 7 -41.17 -9.79 -0.40
N SER A 8 -41.76 -10.39 -1.43
CA SER A 8 -41.30 -10.27 -2.82
C SER A 8 -41.33 -8.82 -3.32
N HIS A 9 -42.37 -8.05 -2.94
CA HIS A 9 -42.43 -6.64 -3.27
C HIS A 9 -41.35 -5.81 -2.55
N LEU A 10 -41.14 -6.08 -1.25
CA LEU A 10 -40.10 -5.42 -0.45
C LEU A 10 -38.70 -5.72 -0.99
N MET A 11 -38.42 -6.96 -1.38
CA MET A 11 -37.13 -7.40 -1.94
C MET A 11 -36.69 -6.60 -3.17
N LYS A 12 -37.61 -6.01 -3.93
CA LYS A 12 -37.28 -5.21 -5.14
C LYS A 12 -36.67 -3.84 -4.83
N GLY A 13 -36.91 -3.29 -3.64
CA GLY A 13 -36.50 -1.94 -3.25
C GLY A 13 -35.31 -1.89 -2.27
N VAL A 14 -34.76 -3.05 -1.93
CA VAL A 14 -33.67 -3.18 -0.95
C VAL A 14 -32.32 -2.98 -1.65
N ALA A 15 -31.36 -2.38 -0.95
CA ALA A 15 -29.99 -2.24 -1.44
C ALA A 15 -29.36 -3.60 -1.78
N GLU A 16 -28.55 -3.64 -2.85
CA GLU A 16 -27.97 -4.88 -3.40
C GLU A 16 -27.21 -5.72 -2.35
N ASP A 17 -26.47 -5.08 -1.44
CA ASP A 17 -25.71 -5.75 -0.40
C ASP A 17 -26.60 -6.43 0.66
N ILE A 18 -27.72 -5.79 1.01
CA ILE A 18 -28.73 -6.35 1.91
C ILE A 18 -29.49 -7.46 1.18
N TYR A 19 -29.84 -7.26 -0.10
CA TYR A 19 -30.50 -8.27 -0.92
C TYR A 19 -29.68 -9.57 -1.00
N GLN A 20 -28.38 -9.48 -1.32
CA GLN A 20 -27.47 -10.63 -1.36
C GLN A 20 -27.38 -11.37 -0.01
N ALA A 21 -27.35 -10.63 1.10
CA ALA A 21 -27.33 -11.24 2.43
C ALA A 21 -28.65 -11.99 2.74
N LEU A 22 -29.78 -11.45 2.29
CA LEU A 22 -31.11 -12.04 2.50
C LEU A 22 -31.35 -13.26 1.60
N LEU A 23 -30.78 -13.34 0.39
CA LEU A 23 -30.89 -14.50 -0.51
C LEU A 23 -30.38 -15.82 0.09
N THR A 24 -29.45 -15.75 1.05
CA THR A 24 -28.92 -16.95 1.72
C THR A 24 -29.88 -17.56 2.75
N ARG A 25 -31.04 -16.91 2.98
CA ARG A 25 -32.02 -17.29 4.00
C ARG A 25 -33.41 -17.37 3.39
N GLU A 26 -34.20 -18.34 3.86
CA GLU A 26 -35.62 -18.43 3.52
C GLU A 26 -36.42 -17.47 4.42
N ILE A 27 -37.05 -16.46 3.83
CA ILE A 27 -37.84 -15.44 4.53
C ILE A 27 -39.21 -15.36 3.83
N ASN A 28 -40.24 -15.88 4.50
CA ASN A 28 -41.61 -15.92 3.98
C ASN A 28 -42.56 -14.96 4.72
N ASP A 29 -42.04 -14.29 5.74
CA ASP A 29 -42.79 -13.38 6.60
C ASP A 29 -42.14 -11.98 6.64
N THR A 30 -42.99 -10.97 6.62
CA THR A 30 -42.61 -9.56 6.72
C THR A 30 -41.94 -9.20 8.04
N ALA A 31 -42.36 -9.77 9.17
CA ALA A 31 -41.72 -9.47 10.46
C ALA A 31 -40.30 -10.05 10.52
N SER A 32 -40.13 -11.26 9.97
CA SER A 32 -38.83 -11.90 9.79
C SER A 32 -37.92 -11.10 8.86
N PHE A 33 -38.44 -10.58 7.75
CA PHE A 33 -37.71 -9.68 6.83
C PHE A 33 -37.18 -8.43 7.55
N ILE A 34 -38.05 -7.70 8.27
CA ILE A 34 -37.68 -6.46 8.98
C ILE A 34 -36.60 -6.75 10.04
N LYS A 35 -36.75 -7.84 10.78
CA LYS A 35 -35.77 -8.25 11.80
C LYS A 35 -34.39 -8.49 11.17
N TRP A 36 -34.33 -9.13 10.01
CA TRP A 36 -33.06 -9.37 9.32
C TRP A 36 -32.43 -8.10 8.74
N CYS A 37 -33.24 -7.21 8.15
CA CYS A 37 -32.75 -5.92 7.68
C CYS A 37 -32.12 -5.12 8.84
N ASN A 38 -32.82 -4.99 9.96
CA ASN A 38 -32.30 -4.30 11.15
C ASN A 38 -31.04 -4.96 11.71
N TYR A 39 -30.96 -6.29 11.70
CA TYR A 39 -29.78 -7.01 12.15
C TYR A 39 -28.56 -6.74 11.25
N ILE A 40 -28.75 -6.71 9.93
CA ILE A 40 -27.68 -6.41 8.98
C ILE A 40 -27.21 -4.96 9.15
N GLU A 41 -28.13 -4.02 9.32
CA GLU A 41 -27.80 -2.62 9.59
C GLU A 41 -27.02 -2.46 10.91
N ASP A 42 -27.45 -3.10 11.99
CA ASP A 42 -26.73 -3.10 13.28
C ASP A 42 -25.32 -3.70 13.14
N MET A 43 -25.17 -4.78 12.37
CA MET A 43 -23.85 -5.35 12.07
C MET A 43 -22.97 -4.40 11.24
N LYS A 44 -23.54 -3.67 10.27
CA LYS A 44 -22.82 -2.65 9.48
C LYS A 44 -22.39 -1.49 10.37
N GLN A 45 -23.28 -0.98 11.22
CA GLN A 45 -22.97 0.08 12.18
C GLN A 45 -21.87 -0.32 13.17
N LYS A 46 -21.91 -1.56 13.69
CA LYS A 46 -20.85 -2.09 14.57
C LYS A 46 -19.48 -2.23 13.90
N ARG A 47 -19.43 -2.42 12.57
CA ARG A 47 -18.16 -2.41 11.82
C ARG A 47 -17.60 -1.00 11.69
N VAL A 48 -18.44 -0.01 11.38
CA VAL A 48 -18.03 1.40 11.21
C VAL A 48 -17.68 2.02 12.57
N GLY A 49 -18.40 1.67 13.63
CA GLY A 49 -18.22 2.18 14.99
C GLY A 49 -17.25 1.40 15.88
N ARG A 50 -16.39 0.52 15.34
CA ARG A 50 -15.25 0.02 16.13
C ARG A 50 -14.12 1.05 16.03
N PRO A 51 -13.90 1.93 17.03
CA PRO A 51 -12.79 2.89 17.06
C PRO A 51 -11.42 2.23 17.25
N ARG A 52 -11.31 0.89 17.15
CA ARG A 52 -10.02 0.18 17.22
C ARG A 52 -9.07 0.55 16.07
N PHE A 53 -9.56 1.31 15.11
CA PHE A 53 -8.79 1.95 14.05
C PHE A 53 -9.07 3.45 13.99
N GLU A 54 -9.23 4.13 15.14
CA GLU A 54 -9.03 5.57 15.18
C GLU A 54 -7.64 5.85 14.61
N ARG A 55 -7.64 6.49 13.44
CA ARG A 55 -6.39 6.89 12.79
C ARG A 55 -5.70 7.87 13.71
N LEU A 56 -4.37 7.76 13.77
CA LEU A 56 -3.55 8.77 14.43
C LEU A 56 -3.90 10.15 13.84
N PRO A 57 -3.93 11.21 14.66
CA PRO A 57 -4.36 12.55 14.24
C PRO A 57 -3.55 13.14 13.06
N ASN A 58 -2.39 12.55 12.74
CA ASN A 58 -1.49 12.99 11.68
C ASN A 58 -1.72 12.29 10.33
N VAL A 59 -2.76 11.47 10.16
CA VAL A 59 -3.03 10.76 8.91
C VAL A 59 -4.34 11.22 8.30
N VAL A 60 -4.24 12.12 7.31
CA VAL A 60 -5.39 12.59 6.52
C VAL A 60 -6.01 11.40 5.77
N PRO A 61 -7.34 11.19 5.86
CA PRO A 61 -8.01 10.14 5.10
C PRO A 61 -7.87 10.39 3.60
N VAL A 62 -7.54 9.36 2.81
CA VAL A 62 -7.59 9.42 1.34
C VAL A 62 -9.00 9.79 0.84
N ALA A 63 -10.05 9.45 1.60
CA ALA A 63 -11.43 9.84 1.32
C ALA A 63 -11.71 11.35 1.51
N SER A 64 -10.81 12.10 2.17
CA SER A 64 -10.91 13.56 2.26
C SER A 64 -10.27 14.26 1.05
N LEU A 65 -9.60 13.52 0.16
CA LEU A 65 -8.97 14.04 -1.06
C LEU A 65 -9.90 13.95 -2.28
N THR A 66 -11.17 13.57 -2.10
CA THR A 66 -12.10 13.27 -3.20
C THR A 66 -12.83 14.51 -3.75
N ASP A 67 -12.50 15.72 -3.32
CA ASP A 67 -12.84 16.90 -4.11
C ASP A 67 -11.79 17.02 -5.21
N GLU A 68 -12.11 16.47 -6.39
CA GLU A 68 -11.31 16.56 -7.61
C GLU A 68 -10.87 18.01 -7.90
N THR A 69 -11.70 18.98 -7.50
CA THR A 69 -11.41 20.42 -7.58
C THR A 69 -10.24 20.85 -6.68
N ASP A 70 -10.12 20.26 -5.49
CA ASP A 70 -9.04 20.52 -4.54
C ASP A 70 -7.74 19.85 -4.98
N LEU A 71 -7.82 18.67 -5.61
CA LEU A 71 -6.65 18.05 -6.20
C LEU A 71 -6.12 18.86 -7.39
N VAL A 72 -6.99 19.31 -8.29
CA VAL A 72 -6.62 20.14 -9.44
C VAL A 72 -6.07 21.51 -9.00
N SER A 73 -6.63 22.11 -7.95
CA SER A 73 -6.12 23.36 -7.40
C SER A 73 -4.74 23.18 -6.74
N LEU A 74 -4.52 22.06 -6.03
CA LEU A 74 -3.24 21.69 -5.45
C LEU A 74 -2.18 21.46 -6.54
N ILE A 75 -2.52 20.69 -7.58
CA ILE A 75 -1.62 20.44 -8.72
C ILE A 75 -1.21 21.76 -9.38
N ARG A 76 -2.16 22.65 -9.69
CA ARG A 76 -1.86 23.97 -10.29
C ARG A 76 -0.99 24.84 -9.38
N THR A 77 -1.13 24.71 -8.07
CA THR A 77 -0.33 25.46 -7.09
C THR A 77 1.12 24.96 -7.10
N ILE A 78 1.30 23.64 -7.06
CA ILE A 78 2.62 22.98 -7.13
C ILE A 78 3.30 23.31 -8.47
N GLU A 79 2.60 23.21 -9.60
CA GLU A 79 3.16 23.54 -10.91
C GLU A 79 3.62 24.99 -10.99
N ARG A 80 2.82 25.94 -10.48
CA ARG A 80 3.21 27.36 -10.45
C ARG A 80 4.45 27.59 -9.60
N GLU A 81 4.53 26.94 -8.43
CA GLU A 81 5.67 27.07 -7.53
C GLU A 81 6.94 26.49 -8.15
N GLU A 82 6.86 25.32 -8.78
CA GLU A 82 8.00 24.68 -9.45
C GLU A 82 8.45 25.46 -10.69
N VAL A 83 7.52 25.94 -11.54
CA VAL A 83 7.85 26.78 -12.69
C VAL A 83 8.52 28.07 -12.24
N HIS A 84 7.99 28.74 -11.21
CA HIS A 84 8.58 29.96 -10.66
C HIS A 84 9.98 29.69 -10.08
N ARG A 85 10.18 28.58 -9.39
CA ARG A 85 11.49 28.18 -8.86
C ARG A 85 12.51 27.93 -9.97
N LEU A 86 12.11 27.23 -11.04
CA LEU A 86 12.98 26.96 -12.19
C LEU A 86 13.33 28.24 -12.96
N VAL A 87 12.36 29.14 -13.15
CA VAL A 87 12.58 30.45 -13.80
C VAL A 87 13.55 31.29 -12.96
N ASN A 88 13.33 31.40 -11.65
CA ASN A 88 14.21 32.17 -10.78
C ASN A 88 15.61 31.56 -10.66
N GLN A 89 15.74 30.23 -10.58
CA GLN A 89 17.06 29.58 -10.64
C GLN A 89 17.78 29.84 -11.96
N THR A 90 17.04 29.89 -13.07
CA THR A 90 17.60 30.24 -14.38
C THR A 90 18.02 31.71 -14.42
N GLN A 91 17.24 32.63 -13.84
CA GLN A 91 17.60 34.05 -13.74
C GLN A 91 18.79 34.29 -12.81
N GLU A 92 18.84 33.67 -11.63
CA GLU A 92 20.00 33.75 -10.72
C GLU A 92 21.28 33.18 -11.36
N SER A 93 21.16 32.18 -12.24
CA SER A 93 22.28 31.66 -13.02
C SER A 93 22.74 32.57 -14.16
N LEU A 94 21.89 33.52 -14.60
CA LEU A 94 22.21 34.53 -15.62
C LEU A 94 22.69 35.85 -14.99
N ASP A 95 22.28 36.14 -13.75
CA ASP A 95 22.70 37.33 -12.99
C ASP A 95 24.03 37.13 -12.24
N SER A 96 24.48 35.88 -12.09
CA SER A 96 25.82 35.55 -11.62
C SER A 96 26.80 35.60 -12.81
N ASP A 97 27.28 36.80 -13.07
CA ASP A 97 28.35 37.14 -14.01
C ASP A 97 27.92 37.16 -15.49
N PRO A 98 27.62 38.34 -16.09
CA PRO A 98 27.71 38.44 -17.52
C PRO A 98 29.20 38.27 -17.83
N GLN A 99 29.65 37.05 -18.15
CA GLN A 99 30.81 36.91 -19.02
C GLN A 99 30.47 37.76 -20.24
N SER A 100 31.05 38.96 -20.26
CA SER A 100 30.78 39.97 -21.26
C SER A 100 30.96 39.29 -22.60
N LEU A 101 30.09 39.57 -23.57
CA LEU A 101 30.20 38.94 -24.89
C LEU A 101 31.63 39.05 -25.45
N GLU A 102 32.36 40.11 -25.06
CA GLU A 102 33.78 40.31 -25.28
C GLU A 102 34.71 39.21 -24.74
N GLU A 103 34.46 38.66 -23.54
CA GLU A 103 35.26 37.59 -22.92
C GLU A 103 35.04 36.26 -23.67
N ILE A 104 33.80 35.97 -24.07
CA ILE A 104 33.46 34.80 -24.89
C ILE A 104 34.12 34.90 -26.27
N VAL A 105 34.11 36.10 -26.86
CA VAL A 105 34.77 36.35 -28.15
C VAL A 105 36.29 36.25 -28.02
N GLN A 106 36.89 36.77 -26.95
CA GLN A 106 38.33 36.66 -26.70
C GLN A 106 38.78 35.21 -26.49
N ASP A 107 38.09 34.44 -25.65
CA ASP A 107 38.37 33.01 -25.42
C ASP A 107 38.18 32.19 -26.71
N GLY A 108 37.16 32.52 -27.53
CA GLY A 108 36.98 31.93 -28.85
C GLY A 108 38.15 32.20 -29.80
N VAL A 109 38.63 33.45 -29.87
CA VAL A 109 39.78 33.84 -30.71
C VAL A 109 41.07 33.20 -30.21
N GLU A 110 41.29 33.19 -28.89
CA GLU A 110 42.49 32.63 -28.28
C GLU A 110 42.59 31.11 -28.49
N ARG A 111 41.46 30.38 -28.46
CA ARG A 111 41.42 28.94 -28.83
C ARG A 111 41.71 28.66 -30.30
N VAL A 112 41.34 29.56 -31.21
CA VAL A 112 41.63 29.41 -32.65
C VAL A 112 43.11 29.68 -32.94
N LEU A 113 43.74 30.59 -32.19
CA LEU A 113 45.15 30.94 -32.34
C LEU A 113 46.09 30.03 -31.53
N ALA A 114 45.57 29.28 -30.55
CA ALA A 114 46.35 28.31 -29.79
C ALA A 114 46.83 27.16 -30.71
N PRO A 115 48.13 26.83 -30.72
CA PRO A 115 48.62 25.69 -31.48
C PRO A 115 47.97 24.42 -30.94
N VAL A 116 47.31 23.66 -31.82
CA VAL A 116 46.66 22.38 -31.48
C VAL A 116 47.73 21.39 -31.03
N SER A 117 48.04 21.40 -29.74
CA SER A 117 48.78 20.32 -29.10
C SER A 117 47.81 19.16 -28.96
N THR A 118 47.93 18.19 -29.87
CA THR A 118 47.24 16.91 -29.80
C THR A 118 47.74 16.11 -28.61
N LYS A 119 47.31 16.48 -27.40
CA LYS A 119 47.36 15.53 -26.29
C LYS A 119 46.40 14.40 -26.63
N PRO A 120 46.82 13.13 -26.58
CA PRO A 120 45.90 12.01 -26.73
C PRO A 120 44.79 12.18 -25.70
N THR A 121 43.56 12.34 -26.19
CA THR A 121 42.36 12.32 -25.38
C THR A 121 42.35 11.01 -24.60
N GLU A 122 42.73 11.09 -23.32
CA GLU A 122 42.61 9.97 -22.40
C GLU A 122 41.12 9.66 -22.30
N THR A 123 40.71 8.57 -22.95
CA THR A 123 39.33 8.11 -22.95
C THR A 123 39.01 7.72 -21.51
N ARG A 124 38.32 8.62 -20.81
CA ARG A 124 37.81 8.35 -19.47
C ARG A 124 37.05 7.03 -19.55
N PRO A 125 37.52 5.95 -18.89
CA PRO A 125 36.95 4.63 -19.10
C PRO A 125 35.48 4.68 -18.68
N ARG A 126 34.60 4.34 -19.63
CA ARG A 126 33.15 4.29 -19.37
C ARG A 126 32.93 3.30 -18.22
N PRO A 127 32.38 3.74 -17.08
CA PRO A 127 32.17 2.84 -15.96
C PRO A 127 31.27 1.70 -16.40
N THR A 128 31.72 0.47 -16.16
CA THR A 128 30.92 -0.73 -16.41
C THR A 128 29.72 -0.75 -15.47
N TYR A 129 28.62 -1.38 -15.91
CA TYR A 129 27.39 -1.54 -15.14
C TYR A 129 27.64 -2.08 -13.71
N ALA A 130 28.61 -2.98 -13.55
CA ALA A 130 29.02 -3.52 -12.25
C ALA A 130 29.68 -2.48 -11.32
N ALA A 131 30.35 -1.46 -11.85
CA ALA A 131 30.98 -0.40 -11.07
C ALA A 131 29.94 0.60 -10.53
N VAL A 132 28.89 0.88 -11.32
CA VAL A 132 27.78 1.76 -10.92
C VAL A 132 26.94 1.10 -9.83
N THR A 133 26.63 -0.19 -9.96
CA THR A 133 25.78 -0.92 -9.00
C THR A 133 26.43 -1.12 -7.62
N ARG A 134 27.77 -1.17 -7.53
CA ARG A 134 28.47 -1.29 -6.24
C ARG A 134 28.40 -0.03 -5.39
N LYS A 135 28.36 1.17 -6.00
CA LYS A 135 28.28 2.45 -5.25
C LYS A 135 26.99 2.59 -4.44
N TYR A 136 25.91 1.91 -4.85
CA TYR A 136 24.60 1.98 -4.20
C TYR A 136 24.30 0.83 -3.23
N ARG A 137 25.20 -0.14 -3.06
CA ARG A 137 25.03 -1.16 -2.01
C ARG A 137 25.47 -0.57 -0.67
N ALA A 138 24.52 0.02 0.05
CA ALA A 138 24.65 0.23 1.47
C ALA A 138 25.03 -1.10 2.17
N PRO A 139 25.89 -1.09 3.20
CA PRO A 139 26.13 -2.27 4.01
C PRO A 139 24.78 -2.73 4.57
N VAL A 140 24.35 -3.93 4.18
CA VAL A 140 23.18 -4.56 4.81
C VAL A 140 23.58 -4.82 6.26
N GLN A 141 23.12 -3.97 7.18
CA GLN A 141 23.23 -4.23 8.61
C GLN A 141 22.51 -5.56 8.87
N LYS A 142 23.29 -6.59 9.23
CA LYS A 142 22.77 -7.87 9.67
C LYS A 142 22.23 -7.68 11.08
N PHE A 143 21.01 -7.20 11.20
CA PHE A 143 20.31 -7.24 12.48
C PHE A 143 20.08 -8.71 12.88
N PRO A 144 20.19 -9.05 14.18
CA PRO A 144 19.70 -10.32 14.68
C PRO A 144 18.24 -10.49 14.24
N PRO A 145 17.82 -11.68 13.77
CA PRO A 145 16.43 -11.89 13.40
C PRO A 145 15.56 -11.62 14.62
N GLU A 146 14.74 -10.57 14.56
CA GLU A 146 13.75 -10.30 15.61
C GLU A 146 12.78 -11.47 15.70
N PRO A 147 12.30 -11.80 16.93
CA PRO A 147 11.32 -12.85 17.12
C PRO A 147 10.05 -12.52 16.32
N ARG A 148 9.78 -13.33 15.31
CA ARG A 148 8.60 -13.18 14.47
C ARG A 148 7.40 -13.66 15.27
N LYS A 149 6.23 -13.06 15.04
CA LYS A 149 4.95 -13.55 15.61
C LYS A 149 4.71 -15.05 15.33
N THR A 150 5.30 -15.58 14.26
CA THR A 150 5.26 -17.00 13.89
C THR A 150 6.04 -17.92 14.84
N ASP A 151 6.97 -17.38 15.61
CA ASP A 151 7.86 -18.15 16.49
C ASP A 151 7.11 -18.66 17.74
N VAL A 152 5.95 -18.07 18.06
CA VAL A 152 5.00 -18.56 19.09
C VAL A 152 4.53 -19.98 18.81
N TRP A 153 4.42 -20.36 17.54
CA TRP A 153 3.95 -21.69 17.11
C TRP A 153 5.10 -22.56 16.60
N ARG A 154 6.32 -22.26 17.02
CA ARG A 154 7.54 -23.00 16.67
C ARG A 154 8.37 -23.30 17.91
N THR A 155 9.03 -24.44 17.91
CA THR A 155 10.09 -24.76 18.89
C THR A 155 11.35 -23.95 18.56
N ALA A 156 12.29 -23.81 19.50
CA ALA A 156 13.60 -23.20 19.28
C ALA A 156 14.33 -23.73 18.03
N ASP A 157 14.13 -25.00 17.68
CA ASP A 157 14.67 -25.63 16.47
C ASP A 157 13.87 -25.31 15.17
N ASN A 158 13.04 -24.27 15.16
CA ASN A 158 12.12 -23.89 14.06
C ASN A 158 11.07 -24.95 13.66
N ARG A 159 10.85 -25.99 14.48
CA ARG A 159 9.84 -27.04 14.22
C ARG A 159 8.43 -26.55 14.55
N PRO A 160 7.40 -26.87 13.75
CA PRO A 160 6.03 -26.43 14.02
C PRO A 160 5.46 -27.10 15.27
N VAL A 161 4.69 -26.34 16.04
CA VAL A 161 3.89 -26.80 17.17
C VAL A 161 2.44 -26.95 16.73
N CYS A 162 1.81 -28.07 17.08
CA CYS A 162 0.42 -28.33 16.71
C CYS A 162 -0.53 -27.48 17.56
N PHE A 163 -1.38 -26.69 16.91
CA PHE A 163 -2.41 -25.89 17.59
C PHE A 163 -3.44 -26.72 18.37
N HIS A 164 -3.65 -28.00 18.01
CA HIS A 164 -4.66 -28.85 18.65
C HIS A 164 -4.16 -29.56 19.91
N CYS A 165 -2.95 -30.15 19.86
CA CYS A 165 -2.42 -30.96 20.97
C CYS A 165 -1.18 -30.35 21.64
N GLY A 166 -0.71 -29.19 21.17
CA GLY A 166 0.47 -28.51 21.72
C GLY A 166 1.80 -29.23 21.48
N ARG A 167 1.81 -30.39 20.83
CA ARG A 167 3.04 -31.17 20.61
C ARG A 167 3.84 -30.65 19.41
N PRO A 168 5.18 -30.68 19.48
CA PRO A 168 6.04 -30.26 18.37
C PRO A 168 6.03 -31.27 17.21
N ARG A 169 6.68 -30.89 16.10
CA ARG A 169 6.93 -31.68 14.86
C ARG A 169 5.77 -31.80 13.88
N HIS A 170 4.58 -31.29 14.17
CA HIS A 170 3.46 -31.37 13.22
C HIS A 170 2.52 -30.18 13.37
N VAL A 171 1.78 -29.91 12.29
CA VAL A 171 0.70 -28.91 12.27
C VAL A 171 -0.65 -29.61 12.45
N MET A 172 -1.69 -28.85 12.81
CA MET A 172 -3.05 -29.34 13.08
C MET A 172 -3.58 -30.33 12.02
N ARG A 173 -3.24 -30.15 10.74
CA ARG A 173 -3.63 -31.03 9.63
C ARG A 173 -3.15 -32.47 9.79
N TYR A 174 -2.01 -32.67 10.43
CA TYR A 174 -1.36 -33.98 10.61
C TYR A 174 -1.44 -34.47 12.06
N CYS A 175 -2.29 -33.86 12.88
CA CYS A 175 -2.48 -34.28 14.26
C CYS A 175 -3.19 -35.63 14.33
N ARG A 176 -2.56 -36.61 14.98
CA ARG A 176 -3.12 -37.96 15.18
C ARG A 176 -4.36 -37.94 16.09
N GLU A 177 -4.35 -37.12 17.14
CA GLU A 177 -5.47 -36.97 18.09
C GLU A 177 -6.71 -36.38 17.41
N ARG A 178 -6.53 -35.42 16.49
CA ARG A 178 -7.63 -34.87 15.69
C ARG A 178 -8.25 -35.92 14.75
N LYS A 179 -7.43 -36.79 14.16
CA LYS A 179 -7.91 -37.88 13.30
C LYS A 179 -8.70 -38.93 14.08
N PHE A 180 -8.45 -39.08 15.39
CA PHE A 180 -9.23 -39.95 16.26
C PHE A 180 -10.65 -39.41 16.53
N CYS A 181 -10.82 -38.10 16.81
CA CYS A 181 -12.18 -37.52 16.97
C CYS A 181 -13.00 -37.51 15.65
N LEU A 182 -12.38 -37.62 14.47
CA LEU A 182 -13.11 -37.71 13.19
C LEU A 182 -13.66 -39.13 12.91
N LEU A 183 -13.22 -40.14 13.64
CA LEU A 183 -13.67 -41.54 13.52
C LEU A 183 -14.64 -41.96 14.64
N MET A 184 -14.92 -41.07 15.60
CA MET A 184 -15.87 -41.34 16.70
C MET A 184 -17.05 -40.36 16.64
N PRO A 185 -18.27 -40.80 16.97
CA PRO A 185 -19.44 -39.93 17.01
C PRO A 185 -19.26 -38.81 18.04
N ARG A 186 -19.75 -37.62 17.68
CA ARG A 186 -19.64 -36.28 18.33
C ARG A 186 -20.04 -36.17 19.82
N ALA A 187 -20.31 -37.28 20.50
CA ALA A 187 -20.80 -37.26 21.89
C ALA A 187 -19.68 -37.37 22.95
N LEU A 188 -18.43 -37.58 22.57
CA LEU A 188 -17.32 -37.83 23.50
C LEU A 188 -16.04 -36.99 23.21
N CYS A 189 -16.14 -36.00 22.33
CA CYS A 189 -15.27 -34.83 22.31
C CYS A 189 -16.19 -33.62 22.60
#